data_AF-A0A821UUW6-F1
#
_entry.id   AF-A0A821UUW6-F1
#
_cell.length_a   1.000
_cell.length_b   1.000
_cell.length_c   1.000
_cell.angle_alpha   90.00
_cell.angle_beta   90.00
_cell.angle_gamma   90.00
#
_symmetry.space_group_name_H-M   'P 1'
#
loop_
_entity.id
_entity.type
_entity.pdbx_description
1 polymer ?
#
loop_
_entity_poly.entity_id
_entity_poly.type
_entity_poly.pdbx_seq_one_letter_code
_entity_poly.pdbx_strand_id
1 'polypeptide(L)'
;MTLLNGILLITIFTFVSSRSIFFNDPIFGQPEQIHLSYGRDPSLMIVTWVTLNQVNDSIVEYGQDEMFDQRATGSVSIFQDSGPEKRREYIHRVVLRDLKPGQKYFYHCGSDEYGWSPLFWFTAMRNDSDFVVRMAVYGDMGKDNAQSLGRLQEETQLGHFDLILHVGDMAYDMDLDNARFGDDYMNEIESIAAYIPYMTCPGNHENAYNFSQYVAKFSMPSSMNTYGGDANHFYSFNVGSAHIIGFSTEFYYYTQYGFEQIINQYQWLEQDLIEANKPENRARQPWIITMAHKPMYCSNNNDDECLSNDGYIYVRTGLPFIQAYGLEKLFAQYGVDLEFWAHEHSYERLWPVYNTTVYNGTKGAYIDPDAPVHIVTGSAGCDEHHDPFGVPRPWTAFQNNDYGYTRMNVYNASHLYLEQVSDDQGGKVVDSMWLIKSKHGPYSYFE
;
A
#
# COMPACT_ATOMS: atom_id res chain seq x y z
N MET A 1 80.40 4.72 -64.29
CA MET A 1 80.62 4.01 -63.01
C MET A 1 80.59 5.09 -61.94
N THR A 2 79.65 4.97 -60.99
CA THR A 2 79.14 5.94 -59.98
C THR A 2 77.86 6.69 -60.42
N LEU A 3 76.80 6.82 -59.62
CA LEU A 3 76.36 6.18 -58.37
C LEU A 3 74.84 6.49 -58.30
N LEU A 4 73.97 5.47 -58.22
CA LEU A 4 72.57 5.65 -57.84
C LEU A 4 72.51 6.04 -56.37
N ASN A 5 71.88 7.17 -56.04
CA ASN A 5 71.43 7.47 -54.68
C ASN A 5 69.93 7.73 -54.71
N GLY A 6 69.17 6.71 -54.30
CA GLY A 6 67.74 6.76 -54.06
C GLY A 6 67.43 7.63 -52.85
N ILE A 7 66.41 8.46 -52.98
CA ILE A 7 65.82 9.27 -51.93
C ILE A 7 65.00 8.34 -51.02
N LEU A 8 65.43 8.15 -49.78
CA LEU A 8 64.67 7.46 -48.74
C LEU A 8 63.75 8.50 -48.05
N LEU A 9 62.48 8.53 -48.43
CA LEU A 9 61.43 9.25 -47.71
C LEU A 9 61.07 8.44 -46.45
N ILE A 10 61.58 8.87 -45.30
CA ILE A 10 61.15 8.37 -43.99
C ILE A 10 59.87 9.09 -43.61
N THR A 11 58.73 8.46 -43.84
CA THR A 11 57.43 8.92 -43.35
C THR A 11 57.36 8.61 -41.85
N ILE A 12 57.55 9.63 -41.01
CA ILE A 12 57.33 9.52 -39.57
C ILE A 12 55.81 9.43 -39.34
N PHE A 13 55.31 8.22 -39.08
CA PHE A 13 53.99 8.05 -38.50
C PHE A 13 54.04 8.52 -37.05
N THR A 14 53.63 9.75 -36.80
CA THR A 14 53.26 10.21 -35.46
C THR A 14 52.00 9.44 -35.04
N PHE A 15 52.17 8.41 -34.21
CA PHE A 15 51.07 7.83 -33.46
C PHE A 15 50.53 8.90 -32.52
N VAL A 16 49.48 9.59 -32.96
CA VAL A 16 48.61 10.34 -32.05
C VAL A 16 47.90 9.27 -31.22
N SER A 17 48.37 9.08 -29.98
CA SER A 17 47.61 8.39 -28.95
C SER A 17 46.23 9.05 -28.90
N SER A 18 45.22 8.35 -29.41
CA SER A 18 43.83 8.67 -29.12
C SER A 18 43.69 8.59 -27.62
N ARG A 19 43.62 9.73 -26.94
CA ARG A 19 43.09 9.77 -25.58
C ARG A 19 41.69 9.19 -25.68
N SER A 20 41.51 8.01 -25.09
CA SER A 20 40.18 7.48 -24.82
C SER A 20 39.42 8.59 -24.09
N ILE A 21 38.43 9.16 -24.77
CA ILE A 21 37.42 9.95 -24.10
C ILE A 21 36.68 8.92 -23.26
N PHE A 22 37.00 8.87 -21.97
CA PHE A 22 36.12 8.21 -21.01
C PHE A 22 34.84 9.03 -21.05
N PHE A 23 33.82 8.55 -21.76
CA PHE A 23 32.47 8.90 -21.38
C PHE A 23 32.34 8.35 -19.96
N ASN A 24 32.28 9.24 -18.97
CA ASN A 24 31.82 8.82 -17.66
C ASN A 24 30.44 8.20 -17.89
N ASP A 25 30.24 6.98 -17.37
CA ASP A 25 28.93 6.35 -17.40
C ASP A 25 27.90 7.35 -16.86
N PRO A 26 26.69 7.43 -17.47
CA PRO A 26 25.65 8.32 -16.99
C PRO A 26 25.40 8.06 -15.49
N ILE A 27 25.40 9.13 -14.70
CA ILE A 27 25.17 9.08 -13.25
C ILE A 27 23.66 9.22 -13.02
N PHE A 28 23.01 8.12 -12.66
CA PHE A 28 21.59 8.05 -12.28
C PHE A 28 21.43 8.21 -10.76
N GLY A 29 21.87 9.36 -10.25
CA GLY A 29 21.73 9.73 -8.83
C GLY A 29 20.52 10.64 -8.54
N GLN A 30 19.64 10.83 -9.53
CA GLN A 30 18.41 11.60 -9.37
C GLN A 30 17.37 10.78 -8.60
N PRO A 31 16.67 11.38 -7.62
CA PRO A 31 15.55 10.72 -6.95
C PRO A 31 14.42 10.40 -7.92
N GLU A 32 13.89 9.19 -7.79
CA GLU A 32 12.68 8.72 -8.47
C GLU A 32 11.85 7.87 -7.48
N GLN A 33 10.63 7.51 -7.87
CA GLN A 33 9.74 6.67 -7.07
C GLN A 33 9.42 7.31 -5.70
N ILE A 34 9.29 8.65 -5.65
CA ILE A 34 9.06 9.38 -4.40
C ILE A 34 7.68 9.02 -3.84
N HIS A 35 7.65 8.53 -2.60
CA HIS A 35 6.39 8.23 -1.93
C HIS A 35 6.45 8.49 -0.42
N LEU A 36 5.27 8.82 0.11
CA LEU A 36 5.04 9.15 1.50
C LEU A 36 4.35 7.99 2.22
N SER A 37 4.69 7.82 3.49
CA SER A 37 3.92 6.97 4.41
C SER A 37 3.86 7.60 5.79
N TYR A 38 2.78 7.30 6.52
CA TYR A 38 2.67 7.73 7.91
C TYR A 38 3.66 7.00 8.80
N GLY A 39 4.16 7.71 9.81
CA GLY A 39 4.82 7.08 10.95
C GLY A 39 3.82 6.63 12.01
N ARG A 40 4.34 6.15 13.13
CA ARG A 40 3.48 5.69 14.25
C ARG A 40 2.77 6.79 15.03
N ASP A 41 3.25 8.01 14.91
CA ASP A 41 2.71 9.16 15.62
C ASP A 41 2.37 10.26 14.61
N PRO A 42 1.32 11.07 14.84
CA PRO A 42 0.89 12.13 13.92
C PRO A 42 1.97 13.17 13.57
N SER A 43 3.03 13.28 14.37
CA SER A 43 4.18 14.18 14.12
C SER A 43 5.21 13.63 13.12
N LEU A 44 4.99 12.41 12.60
CA LEU A 44 5.94 11.69 11.74
C LEU A 44 5.42 11.51 10.32
N MET A 45 6.28 11.82 9.35
CA MET A 45 6.10 11.48 7.93
C MET A 45 7.38 10.83 7.41
N ILE A 46 7.27 9.75 6.64
CA ILE A 46 8.42 9.10 6.03
C ILE A 46 8.41 9.43 4.54
N VAL A 47 9.53 9.95 4.06
CA VAL A 47 9.80 10.15 2.64
C VAL A 47 10.72 9.03 2.19
N THR A 48 10.27 8.25 1.20
CA THR A 48 11.04 7.16 0.59
C THR A 48 11.23 7.45 -0.89
N TRP A 49 12.42 7.17 -1.42
CA TRP A 49 12.72 7.27 -2.85
C TRP A 49 13.84 6.30 -3.25
N VAL A 50 14.06 6.16 -4.55
CA VAL A 50 15.08 5.28 -5.12
C VAL A 50 16.09 6.09 -5.94
N THR A 51 17.34 5.65 -5.93
CA THR A 51 18.33 6.00 -6.97
C THR A 51 18.92 4.74 -7.59
N LEU A 52 19.28 4.78 -8.88
CA LEU A 52 19.83 3.63 -9.60
C LEU A 52 21.36 3.53 -9.48
N ASN A 53 22.03 4.63 -9.12
CA ASN A 53 23.42 4.64 -8.70
C ASN A 53 23.56 4.96 -7.20
N GLN A 54 24.74 4.62 -6.65
CA GLN A 54 25.04 4.83 -5.24
C GLN A 54 25.07 6.32 -4.90
N VAL A 55 24.14 6.75 -4.06
CA VAL A 55 24.14 8.05 -3.39
C VAL A 55 24.17 7.76 -1.89
N ASN A 56 25.18 8.27 -1.19
CA ASN A 56 25.34 7.99 0.25
C ASN A 56 24.52 8.94 1.14
N ASP A 57 24.18 10.12 0.61
CA ASP A 57 23.38 11.11 1.30
C ASP A 57 21.89 10.87 1.05
N SER A 58 21.10 10.96 2.12
CA SER A 58 19.64 10.87 2.04
C SER A 58 19.09 12.10 2.75
N ILE A 59 18.79 13.15 1.99
CA ILE A 59 18.40 14.45 2.55
C ILE A 59 16.99 14.81 2.10
N VAL A 60 16.19 15.36 3.03
CA VAL A 60 14.96 16.08 2.73
C VAL A 60 15.08 17.49 3.29
N GLU A 61 14.84 18.50 2.46
CA GLU A 61 14.61 19.86 2.93
C GLU A 61 13.12 20.15 2.83
N TYR A 62 12.56 20.77 3.87
CA TYR A 62 11.13 20.95 4.00
C TYR A 62 10.81 22.18 4.85
N GLY A 63 9.58 22.68 4.73
CA GLY A 63 9.11 23.84 5.49
C GLY A 63 7.64 24.15 5.23
N GLN A 64 7.10 25.12 5.95
CA GLN A 64 5.72 25.60 5.72
C GLN A 64 5.61 26.52 4.48
N ASP A 65 6.74 26.85 3.88
CA ASP A 65 6.89 27.56 2.61
C ASP A 65 8.01 26.90 1.77
N GLU A 66 8.18 27.38 0.53
CA GLU A 66 9.14 26.84 -0.44
C GLU A 66 10.60 27.23 -0.14
N MET A 67 10.88 28.01 0.91
CA MET A 67 12.24 28.40 1.28
C MET A 67 12.95 27.35 2.15
N PHE A 68 12.22 26.34 2.62
CA PHE A 68 12.68 25.24 3.46
C PHE A 68 13.45 25.71 4.71
N ASP A 69 12.75 25.80 5.85
CA ASP A 69 13.38 26.16 7.13
C ASP A 69 13.95 24.96 7.89
N GLN A 70 13.73 23.74 7.39
CA GLN A 70 14.12 22.50 8.02
C GLN A 70 14.85 21.56 7.05
N ARG A 71 15.76 20.76 7.60
CA ARG A 71 16.55 19.75 6.87
C ARG A 71 16.64 18.49 7.72
N ALA A 72 16.28 17.35 7.13
CA ALA A 72 16.36 16.04 7.75
C ALA A 72 17.30 15.13 6.94
N THR A 73 18.02 14.26 7.66
CA THR A 73 18.88 13.23 7.06
C THR A 73 18.36 11.85 7.44
N GLY A 74 18.52 10.89 6.54
CA GLY A 74 18.04 9.53 6.72
C GLY A 74 19.09 8.48 6.40
N SER A 75 18.62 7.31 5.98
CA SER A 75 19.43 6.16 5.65
C SER A 75 19.23 5.73 4.20
N VAL A 76 20.29 5.19 3.61
CA VAL A 76 20.23 4.46 2.34
C VAL A 76 20.49 2.98 2.59
N SER A 77 19.73 2.10 1.94
CA SER A 77 19.95 0.65 1.93
C SER A 77 20.09 0.16 0.50
N ILE A 78 21.10 -0.69 0.25
CA ILE A 78 21.26 -1.32 -1.05
C ILE A 78 20.28 -2.50 -1.13
N PHE A 79 19.35 -2.43 -2.07
CA PHE A 79 18.52 -3.55 -2.48
C PHE A 79 19.14 -4.18 -3.71
N GLN A 80 19.21 -5.51 -3.75
CA GLN A 80 19.69 -6.26 -4.91
C GLN A 80 18.59 -7.23 -5.32
N ASP A 81 17.99 -6.99 -6.47
CA ASP A 81 16.97 -7.85 -7.03
C ASP A 81 17.52 -9.27 -7.24
N SER A 82 16.66 -10.27 -7.07
CA SER A 82 17.04 -11.68 -7.18
C SER A 82 16.93 -12.22 -8.60
N GLY A 83 16.53 -11.41 -9.58
CA GLY A 83 16.54 -11.74 -10.99
C GLY A 83 17.94 -11.97 -11.58
N PRO A 84 18.03 -12.41 -12.85
CA PRO A 84 19.28 -12.76 -13.52
C PRO A 84 20.36 -11.66 -13.53
N GLU A 85 19.96 -10.39 -13.70
CA GLU A 85 20.89 -9.26 -13.76
C GLU A 85 21.43 -8.85 -12.38
N LYS A 86 20.79 -9.30 -11.28
CA LYS A 86 21.10 -8.87 -9.91
C LYS A 86 21.17 -7.34 -9.80
N ARG A 87 20.21 -6.66 -10.42
CA ARG A 87 20.17 -5.19 -10.46
C ARG A 87 20.15 -4.65 -9.04
N ARG A 88 20.89 -3.56 -8.83
CA ARG A 88 20.95 -2.88 -7.54
C ARG A 88 20.19 -1.57 -7.60
N GLU A 89 19.47 -1.32 -6.53
CA GLU A 89 18.78 -0.06 -6.24
C GLU A 89 19.22 0.43 -4.87
N TYR A 90 19.17 1.74 -4.69
CA TYR A 90 19.53 2.38 -3.45
C TYR A 90 18.26 3.00 -2.89
N ILE A 91 17.71 2.38 -1.85
CA ILE A 91 16.45 2.82 -1.24
C ILE A 91 16.77 3.80 -0.12
N HIS A 92 16.31 5.03 -0.28
CA HIS A 92 16.51 6.10 0.68
C HIS A 92 15.27 6.28 1.55
N ARG A 93 15.46 6.46 2.84
CA ARG A 93 14.38 6.67 3.82
C ARG A 93 14.73 7.81 4.75
N VAL A 94 13.91 8.85 4.78
CA VAL A 94 14.05 9.98 5.69
C VAL A 94 12.78 10.14 6.52
N VAL A 95 12.94 10.18 7.84
CA VAL A 95 11.84 10.39 8.78
C VAL A 95 11.80 11.87 9.14
N LEU A 96 10.76 12.57 8.71
CA LEU A 96 10.43 13.91 9.16
C LEU A 96 9.77 13.82 10.53
N ARG A 97 10.18 14.70 11.44
CA ARG A 97 9.82 14.64 12.86
C ARG A 97 9.29 15.98 13.31
N ASP A 98 8.59 15.98 14.45
CA ASP A 98 8.09 17.19 15.11
C ASP A 98 7.19 18.04 14.18
N LEU A 99 6.52 17.39 13.23
CA LEU A 99 5.59 18.05 12.32
C LEU A 99 4.40 18.61 13.10
N LYS A 100 4.02 19.84 12.76
CA LYS A 100 2.86 20.50 13.36
C LYS A 100 1.59 19.84 12.80
N PRO A 101 0.71 19.27 13.65
CA PRO A 101 -0.46 18.55 13.16
C PRO A 101 -1.35 19.39 12.23
N GLY A 102 -1.79 18.80 11.12
CA GLY A 102 -2.68 19.42 10.14
C GLY A 102 -2.07 20.57 9.34
N GLN A 103 -0.76 20.82 9.43
CA GLN A 103 -0.10 21.86 8.65
C GLN A 103 0.40 21.32 7.31
N LYS A 104 0.33 22.17 6.28
CA LYS A 104 0.93 21.90 4.97
C LYS A 104 2.44 22.13 5.05
N TYR A 105 3.20 21.22 4.45
CA TYR A 105 4.64 21.30 4.27
C TYR A 105 4.98 21.14 2.80
N PHE A 106 5.91 21.95 2.32
CA PHE A 106 6.59 21.77 1.04
C PHE A 106 7.89 21.03 1.28
N TYR A 107 8.29 20.17 0.35
CA TYR A 107 9.53 19.42 0.46
C TYR A 107 10.12 19.05 -0.89
N HIS A 108 11.42 18.74 -0.88
CA HIS A 108 12.12 18.02 -1.93
C HIS A 108 13.14 17.08 -1.28
N CYS A 109 13.51 16.01 -1.98
CA CYS A 109 14.47 15.03 -1.49
C CYS A 109 15.64 14.87 -2.46
N GLY A 110 16.76 14.33 -1.98
CA GLY A 110 17.93 14.06 -2.81
C GLY A 110 19.25 14.27 -2.07
N SER A 111 20.21 14.85 -2.77
CA SER A 111 21.55 15.14 -2.24
C SER A 111 22.18 16.39 -2.87
N ASP A 112 23.05 17.05 -2.10
CA ASP A 112 23.80 18.22 -2.57
C ASP A 112 24.71 17.90 -3.77
N GLU A 113 25.23 16.67 -3.86
CA GLU A 113 26.17 16.24 -4.90
C GLU A 113 25.45 15.75 -6.18
N TYR A 114 24.38 14.97 -6.04
CA TYR A 114 23.73 14.28 -7.16
C TYR A 114 22.41 14.92 -7.60
N GLY A 115 21.91 15.93 -6.88
CA GLY A 115 20.76 16.73 -7.22
C GLY A 115 19.49 16.41 -6.42
N TRP A 116 18.42 17.12 -6.77
CA TRP A 116 17.18 17.20 -6.00
C TRP A 116 15.97 16.82 -6.86
N SER A 117 14.96 16.24 -6.22
CA SER A 117 13.64 15.98 -6.81
C SER A 117 12.93 17.29 -7.19
N PRO A 118 11.81 17.22 -7.95
CA PRO A 118 10.85 18.31 -7.99
C PRO A 118 10.35 18.73 -6.60
N LEU A 119 9.73 19.91 -6.55
CA LEU A 119 9.04 20.41 -5.36
C LEU A 119 7.71 19.69 -5.19
N PHE A 120 7.51 19.07 -4.04
CA PHE A 120 6.28 18.40 -3.62
C PHE A 120 5.70 19.06 -2.36
N TRP A 121 4.51 18.62 -1.96
CA TRP A 121 3.91 19.05 -0.69
C TRP A 121 3.06 17.95 -0.08
N PHE A 122 2.90 17.99 1.24
CA PHE A 122 1.97 17.12 1.97
C PHE A 122 1.31 17.89 3.12
N THR A 123 0.26 17.31 3.70
CA THR A 123 -0.33 17.80 4.96
C THR A 123 0.02 16.83 6.08
N ALA A 124 0.64 17.34 7.15
CA ALA A 124 0.96 16.53 8.33
C ALA A 124 -0.33 16.01 8.99
N MET A 125 -0.29 14.80 9.55
CA MET A 125 -1.45 14.18 10.18
C MET A 125 -2.00 15.06 11.31
N ARG A 126 -3.32 15.16 11.42
CA ARG A 126 -3.98 15.80 12.57
C ARG A 126 -3.92 14.88 13.79
N ASN A 127 -3.85 15.45 14.99
CA ASN A 127 -3.81 14.69 16.26
C ASN A 127 -5.17 14.68 17.01
N ASP A 128 -6.19 15.34 16.46
CA ASP A 128 -7.56 15.24 16.93
C ASP A 128 -8.33 14.16 16.14
N SER A 129 -9.46 13.71 16.71
CA SER A 129 -10.36 12.75 16.06
C SER A 129 -11.60 13.39 15.43
N ASP A 130 -11.72 14.72 15.51
CA ASP A 130 -12.89 15.52 15.13
C ASP A 130 -12.70 16.18 13.75
N PHE A 131 -12.47 15.36 12.74
CA PHE A 131 -12.45 15.78 11.35
C PHE A 131 -12.82 14.61 10.44
N VAL A 132 -13.28 14.93 9.23
CA VAL A 132 -13.58 13.91 8.22
C VAL A 132 -12.26 13.42 7.63
N VAL A 133 -11.95 12.14 7.84
CA VAL A 133 -10.82 11.48 7.16
C VAL A 133 -11.30 10.93 5.83
N ARG A 134 -10.68 11.36 4.73
CA ARG A 134 -11.07 10.99 3.36
C ARG A 134 -10.01 10.10 2.76
N MET A 135 -10.40 8.92 2.28
CA MET A 135 -9.47 7.91 1.77
C MET A 135 -9.96 7.38 0.42
N ALA A 136 -9.03 7.06 -0.46
CA ALA A 136 -9.31 6.09 -1.52
C ALA A 136 -8.81 4.71 -1.06
N VAL A 137 -9.60 3.68 -1.35
CA VAL A 137 -9.33 2.28 -0.99
C VAL A 137 -9.51 1.42 -2.22
N TYR A 138 -8.47 0.66 -2.57
CA TYR A 138 -8.47 -0.25 -3.73
C TYR A 138 -7.30 -1.24 -3.62
N GLY A 139 -7.41 -2.40 -4.26
CA GLY A 139 -6.23 -3.22 -4.61
C GLY A 139 -6.16 -3.41 -6.12
N ASP A 140 -5.22 -4.23 -6.57
CA ASP A 140 -5.27 -4.83 -7.92
C ASP A 140 -5.23 -3.77 -9.04
N MET A 141 -4.38 -2.74 -8.87
CA MET A 141 -4.29 -1.66 -9.87
C MET A 141 -3.48 -2.09 -11.09
N GLY A 142 -2.35 -2.75 -10.87
CA GLY A 142 -1.38 -3.08 -11.91
C GLY A 142 -0.69 -1.86 -12.49
N LYS A 143 0.44 -2.12 -13.15
CA LYS A 143 1.08 -1.17 -14.06
C LYS A 143 0.35 -1.17 -15.41
N ASP A 144 0.24 -2.35 -16.00
CA ASP A 144 -0.49 -2.53 -17.23
C ASP A 144 -2.00 -2.57 -16.90
N ASN A 145 -2.80 -1.85 -17.70
CA ASN A 145 -4.25 -1.71 -17.49
C ASN A 145 -4.64 -1.04 -16.14
N ALA A 146 -3.85 -0.08 -15.65
CA ALA A 146 -4.15 0.73 -14.46
C ALA A 146 -5.36 1.69 -14.66
N GLN A 147 -6.57 1.15 -14.83
CA GLN A 147 -7.77 1.90 -15.26
C GLN A 147 -8.15 3.05 -14.31
N SER A 148 -7.98 2.85 -13.00
CA SER A 148 -8.31 3.85 -11.98
C SER A 148 -7.24 4.94 -11.81
N LEU A 149 -6.01 4.72 -12.30
CA LEU A 149 -4.84 5.57 -12.00
C LEU A 149 -5.08 7.04 -12.37
N GLY A 150 -5.59 7.30 -13.58
CA GLY A 150 -5.80 8.67 -14.06
C GLY A 150 -6.78 9.47 -13.20
N ARG A 151 -7.83 8.83 -12.69
CA ARG A 151 -8.80 9.49 -11.80
C ARG A 151 -8.25 9.67 -10.40
N LEU A 152 -7.57 8.67 -9.87
CA LEU A 152 -6.89 8.75 -8.57
C LEU A 152 -5.86 9.89 -8.53
N GLN A 153 -5.12 10.08 -9.63
CA GLN A 153 -4.21 11.21 -9.82
C GLN A 153 -4.95 12.55 -9.76
N GLU A 154 -5.98 12.72 -10.59
CA GLU A 154 -6.78 13.95 -10.64
C GLU A 154 -7.36 14.31 -9.27
N GLU A 155 -7.99 13.34 -8.60
CA GLU A 155 -8.69 13.56 -7.33
C GLU A 155 -7.74 13.79 -6.16
N THR A 156 -6.56 13.16 -6.18
CA THR A 156 -5.49 13.45 -5.22
C THR A 156 -5.05 14.92 -5.36
N GLN A 157 -4.82 15.40 -6.58
CA GLN A 157 -4.41 16.78 -6.83
C GLN A 157 -5.51 17.80 -6.50
N LEU A 158 -6.78 17.41 -6.65
CA LEU A 158 -7.93 18.22 -6.20
C LEU A 158 -8.14 18.19 -4.68
N GLY A 159 -7.35 17.41 -3.94
CA GLY A 159 -7.41 17.32 -2.48
C GLY A 159 -8.63 16.56 -1.97
N HIS A 160 -9.12 15.58 -2.74
CA HIS A 160 -10.23 14.72 -2.33
C HIS A 160 -9.84 13.71 -1.26
N PHE A 161 -8.56 13.34 -1.18
CA PHE A 161 -8.04 12.33 -0.26
C PHE A 161 -7.01 12.91 0.70
N ASP A 162 -7.00 12.38 1.92
CA ASP A 162 -5.99 12.63 2.94
C ASP A 162 -4.93 11.49 2.98
N LEU A 163 -5.27 10.31 2.45
CA LEU A 163 -4.39 9.14 2.30
C LEU A 163 -4.98 8.12 1.30
N ILE A 164 -4.13 7.21 0.83
CA ILE A 164 -4.49 6.01 0.06
C ILE A 164 -4.33 4.77 0.92
N LEU A 165 -5.26 3.82 0.81
CA LEU A 165 -5.13 2.45 1.27
C LEU A 165 -5.07 1.52 0.04
N HIS A 166 -3.88 1.03 -0.32
CA HIS A 166 -3.69 0.08 -1.42
C HIS A 166 -3.61 -1.35 -0.89
N VAL A 167 -4.61 -2.15 -1.22
CA VAL A 167 -4.92 -3.46 -0.66
C VAL A 167 -4.28 -4.62 -1.46
N GLY A 168 -2.96 -4.57 -1.67
CA GLY A 168 -2.19 -5.63 -2.35
C GLY A 168 -2.32 -5.65 -3.88
N ASP A 169 -1.46 -6.46 -4.51
CA ASP A 169 -1.32 -6.65 -5.96
C ASP A 169 -1.09 -5.33 -6.70
N MET A 170 0.11 -4.80 -6.44
CA MET A 170 0.50 -3.45 -6.82
C MET A 170 0.79 -3.35 -8.32
N ALA A 171 1.98 -3.80 -8.72
CA ALA A 171 2.45 -3.67 -10.09
C ALA A 171 1.97 -4.82 -10.97
N TYR A 172 1.55 -5.94 -10.37
CA TYR A 172 1.47 -7.28 -10.96
C TYR A 172 2.88 -7.78 -11.30
N ASP A 173 3.53 -8.30 -10.27
CA ASP A 173 4.93 -8.77 -10.23
C ASP A 173 5.98 -7.66 -10.39
N MET A 174 6.35 -7.04 -9.27
CA MET A 174 7.38 -5.99 -9.23
C MET A 174 8.76 -6.45 -9.69
N ASP A 175 9.06 -7.75 -9.63
CA ASP A 175 10.37 -8.31 -10.00
C ASP A 175 10.56 -8.53 -11.50
N LEU A 176 9.50 -8.37 -12.31
CA LEU A 176 9.56 -8.54 -13.75
C LEU A 176 10.58 -7.58 -14.39
N ASP A 177 11.18 -8.07 -15.47
CA ASP A 177 12.30 -7.43 -16.17
C ASP A 177 13.41 -6.99 -15.20
N ASN A 178 13.82 -7.91 -14.32
CA ASN A 178 14.86 -7.67 -13.30
C ASN A 178 14.53 -6.45 -12.43
N ALA A 179 13.25 -6.30 -12.07
CA ALA A 179 12.63 -5.21 -11.32
C ALA A 179 12.27 -3.91 -12.07
N ARG A 180 12.52 -3.82 -13.40
CA ARG A 180 12.21 -2.58 -14.17
C ARG A 180 10.71 -2.33 -14.20
N PHE A 181 9.93 -3.40 -14.21
CA PHE A 181 8.48 -3.31 -14.21
C PHE A 181 7.95 -2.67 -12.91
N GLY A 182 8.51 -3.06 -11.76
CA GLY A 182 8.21 -2.42 -10.47
C GLY A 182 8.67 -0.96 -10.40
N ASP A 183 9.81 -0.60 -11.00
CA ASP A 183 10.25 0.81 -11.07
C ASP A 183 9.27 1.67 -11.87
N ASP A 184 8.85 1.20 -13.05
CA ASP A 184 7.90 1.91 -13.89
C ASP A 184 6.59 2.15 -13.14
N TYR A 185 6.06 1.13 -12.45
CA TYR A 185 4.87 1.26 -11.61
C TYR A 185 5.06 2.30 -10.50
N MET A 186 6.19 2.25 -9.78
CA MET A 186 6.46 3.20 -8.69
C MET A 186 6.58 4.64 -9.20
N ASN A 187 7.13 4.82 -10.40
CA ASN A 187 7.19 6.12 -11.09
C ASN A 187 5.80 6.61 -11.51
N GLU A 188 4.89 5.72 -11.92
CA GLU A 188 3.50 6.07 -12.25
C GLU A 188 2.72 6.57 -11.02
N ILE A 189 2.85 5.89 -9.88
CA ILE A 189 2.14 6.26 -8.66
C ILE A 189 2.75 7.47 -7.93
N GLU A 190 3.98 7.90 -8.24
CA GLU A 190 4.63 9.08 -7.62
C GLU A 190 3.73 10.33 -7.68
N SER A 191 3.01 10.48 -8.78
CA SER A 191 2.01 11.54 -9.00
C SER A 191 0.88 11.61 -7.96
N ILE A 192 0.68 10.53 -7.18
CA ILE A 192 -0.22 10.43 -6.04
C ILE A 192 0.61 10.38 -4.75
N ALA A 193 1.54 9.42 -4.68
CA ALA A 193 2.22 9.02 -3.46
C ALA A 193 3.23 10.05 -2.94
N ALA A 194 3.70 10.98 -3.77
CA ALA A 194 4.53 12.11 -3.33
C ALA A 194 3.71 13.24 -2.65
N TYR A 195 2.39 13.17 -2.66
CA TYR A 195 1.53 14.23 -2.13
C TYR A 195 0.70 13.83 -0.90
N ILE A 196 0.33 12.55 -0.83
CA ILE A 196 -0.43 11.98 0.28
C ILE A 196 0.15 10.63 0.69
N PRO A 197 0.04 10.24 1.97
CA PRO A 197 0.52 8.95 2.45
C PRO A 197 -0.13 7.79 1.70
N TYR A 198 0.72 6.88 1.22
CA TYR A 198 0.35 5.71 0.44
C TYR A 198 0.56 4.46 1.30
N MET A 199 -0.50 4.03 1.98
CA MET A 199 -0.46 2.93 2.95
C MET A 199 -0.83 1.62 2.26
N THR A 200 -0.06 0.56 2.48
CA THR A 200 -0.12 -0.65 1.65
C THR A 200 -0.19 -1.93 2.48
N CYS A 201 -0.74 -3.00 1.92
CA CYS A 201 -0.46 -4.38 2.36
C CYS A 201 -0.01 -5.21 1.15
N PRO A 202 0.68 -6.36 1.35
CA PRO A 202 1.08 -7.21 0.23
C PRO A 202 -0.09 -8.09 -0.23
N GLY A 203 -0.14 -8.37 -1.54
CA GLY A 203 -0.92 -9.44 -2.16
C GLY A 203 -0.04 -10.55 -2.74
N ASN A 204 -0.65 -11.50 -3.44
CA ASN A 204 0.08 -12.64 -4.02
C ASN A 204 1.09 -12.22 -5.08
N HIS A 205 0.85 -11.16 -5.86
CA HIS A 205 1.80 -10.67 -6.86
C HIS A 205 3.04 -9.99 -6.25
N GLU A 206 3.07 -9.77 -4.93
CA GLU A 206 4.28 -9.33 -4.25
C GLU A 206 5.19 -10.49 -3.82
N ASN A 207 4.78 -11.77 -3.94
CA ASN A 207 5.46 -12.91 -3.31
C ASN A 207 6.93 -13.14 -3.72
N ALA A 208 7.34 -12.65 -4.89
CA ALA A 208 8.62 -12.96 -5.51
C ALA A 208 9.81 -12.77 -4.55
N TYR A 209 10.62 -13.83 -4.46
CA TYR A 209 11.80 -13.91 -3.60
C TYR A 209 11.51 -13.57 -2.12
N ASN A 210 10.39 -14.08 -1.58
CA ASN A 210 9.93 -13.80 -0.22
C ASN A 210 9.65 -12.31 -0.02
N PHE A 211 8.79 -11.76 -0.87
CA PHE A 211 8.29 -10.39 -0.79
C PHE A 211 9.37 -9.31 -0.89
N SER A 212 10.53 -9.63 -1.48
CA SER A 212 11.75 -8.81 -1.39
C SER A 212 11.58 -7.40 -1.97
N GLN A 213 10.82 -7.24 -3.05
CA GLN A 213 10.51 -5.94 -3.66
C GLN A 213 9.62 -5.09 -2.75
N TYR A 214 8.53 -5.66 -2.27
CA TYR A 214 7.58 -5.00 -1.37
C TYR A 214 8.26 -4.51 -0.08
N VAL A 215 9.03 -5.39 0.58
CA VAL A 215 9.74 -5.02 1.82
C VAL A 215 10.84 -3.99 1.58
N ALA A 216 11.45 -3.99 0.39
CA ALA A 216 12.52 -3.07 0.04
C ALA A 216 11.99 -1.70 -0.35
N LYS A 217 10.88 -1.59 -1.08
CA LYS A 217 10.39 -0.32 -1.63
C LYS A 217 9.49 0.44 -0.67
N PHE A 218 8.62 -0.22 0.09
CA PHE A 218 7.67 0.48 0.98
C PHE A 218 8.21 0.71 2.40
N SER A 219 7.53 1.58 3.16
CA SER A 219 7.93 2.01 4.51
C SER A 219 6.73 2.11 5.46
N MET A 220 6.11 0.99 5.83
CA MET A 220 4.94 1.02 6.71
C MET A 220 5.33 1.28 8.19
N PRO A 221 4.42 1.83 9.01
CA PRO A 221 4.70 2.18 10.41
C PRO A 221 4.81 0.94 11.30
N SER A 222 5.99 0.33 11.36
CA SER A 222 6.21 -0.90 12.14
C SER A 222 6.50 -0.64 13.61
N SER A 223 6.16 -1.61 14.47
CA SER A 223 6.40 -1.63 15.93
C SER A 223 7.89 -1.69 16.35
N MET A 224 8.84 -1.88 15.42
CA MET A 224 10.29 -2.02 15.70
C MET A 224 11.14 -0.74 15.48
N ASN A 225 10.53 0.36 15.04
CA ASN A 225 11.13 1.70 14.79
C ASN A 225 12.12 1.64 13.63
N THR A 226 12.02 0.57 12.85
CA THR A 226 12.66 0.33 11.58
C THR A 226 11.59 0.48 10.50
N TYR A 227 11.90 1.26 9.47
CA TYR A 227 11.05 1.43 8.29
C TYR A 227 11.59 0.56 7.16
N GLY A 228 10.70 -0.15 6.47
CA GLY A 228 11.08 -1.20 5.51
C GLY A 228 11.33 -2.56 6.17
N GLY A 229 11.55 -3.59 5.35
CA GLY A 229 11.78 -4.96 5.80
C GLY A 229 10.49 -5.71 6.18
N ASP A 230 10.62 -6.79 6.96
CA ASP A 230 9.50 -7.64 7.40
C ASP A 230 8.37 -6.86 8.10
N ALA A 231 8.76 -5.72 8.68
CA ALA A 231 7.94 -4.69 9.28
C ALA A 231 6.82 -4.12 8.38
N ASN A 232 6.88 -4.34 7.06
CA ASN A 232 5.86 -3.89 6.10
C ASN A 232 4.64 -4.83 5.99
N HIS A 233 4.73 -6.06 6.50
CA HIS A 233 3.68 -7.06 6.29
C HIS A 233 2.47 -6.88 7.21
N PHE A 234 2.67 -6.34 8.41
CA PHE A 234 1.59 -6.07 9.36
C PHE A 234 1.93 -4.89 10.26
N TYR A 235 0.97 -3.98 10.40
CA TYR A 235 1.12 -2.72 11.13
C TYR A 235 -0.24 -2.11 11.42
N SER A 236 -0.26 -1.10 12.31
CA SER A 236 -1.46 -0.32 12.58
C SER A 236 -1.10 1.16 12.72
N PHE A 237 -2.08 2.03 12.48
CA PHE A 237 -1.95 3.46 12.72
C PHE A 237 -3.32 4.08 13.03
N ASN A 238 -3.29 5.20 13.73
CA ASN A 238 -4.49 5.96 14.08
C ASN A 238 -4.60 7.19 13.18
N VAL A 239 -5.78 7.45 12.62
CA VAL A 239 -6.08 8.67 11.88
C VAL A 239 -7.52 9.09 12.14
N GLY A 240 -7.69 10.31 12.64
CA GLY A 240 -9.01 10.80 13.06
C GLY A 240 -9.67 9.87 14.09
N SER A 241 -10.92 9.48 13.82
CA SER A 241 -11.70 8.54 14.63
C SER A 241 -11.47 7.06 14.28
N ALA A 242 -10.47 6.73 13.44
CA ALA A 242 -10.19 5.37 12.99
C ALA A 242 -8.83 4.84 13.45
N HIS A 243 -8.84 3.58 13.85
CA HIS A 243 -7.68 2.72 14.01
C HIS A 243 -7.65 1.76 12.81
N ILE A 244 -6.61 1.86 11.99
CA ILE A 244 -6.47 1.11 10.74
C ILE A 244 -5.38 0.06 10.92
N ILE A 245 -5.67 -1.18 10.53
CA ILE A 245 -4.79 -2.33 10.63
C ILE A 245 -4.54 -2.89 9.23
N GLY A 246 -3.29 -2.88 8.78
CA GLY A 246 -2.85 -3.60 7.59
C GLY A 246 -2.18 -4.91 7.99
N PHE A 247 -2.48 -6.01 7.30
CA PHE A 247 -1.85 -7.31 7.55
C PHE A 247 -1.70 -8.14 6.26
N SER A 248 -0.90 -9.20 6.31
CA SER A 248 -0.65 -10.08 5.17
C SER A 248 -1.53 -11.32 5.22
N THR A 249 -2.40 -11.48 4.22
CA THR A 249 -3.09 -12.75 3.96
C THR A 249 -2.13 -13.81 3.42
N GLU A 250 -1.05 -13.39 2.79
CA GLU A 250 -0.15 -14.26 2.05
C GLU A 250 0.66 -15.20 2.96
N PHE A 251 0.83 -14.88 4.23
CA PHE A 251 1.43 -15.81 5.19
C PHE A 251 0.66 -17.14 5.30
N TYR A 252 -0.66 -17.13 5.06
CA TYR A 252 -1.48 -18.33 5.08
C TYR A 252 -1.34 -19.19 3.82
N TYR A 253 -0.92 -18.59 2.70
CA TYR A 253 -0.84 -19.26 1.39
C TYR A 253 0.61 -19.58 0.97
N TYR A 254 1.59 -18.82 1.47
CA TYR A 254 3.02 -18.98 1.16
C TYR A 254 3.83 -19.54 2.33
N THR A 255 3.30 -20.59 2.97
CA THR A 255 3.89 -21.23 4.18
C THR A 255 5.32 -21.75 3.98
N GLN A 256 5.77 -21.94 2.74
CA GLN A 256 7.16 -22.27 2.41
C GLN A 256 8.17 -21.21 2.89
N TYR A 257 7.74 -19.97 3.12
CA TYR A 257 8.58 -18.91 3.67
C TYR A 257 8.66 -18.90 5.20
N GLY A 258 7.84 -19.72 5.87
CA GLY A 258 7.96 -20.01 7.30
C GLY A 258 6.65 -19.80 8.06
N PHE A 259 6.27 -20.81 8.85
CA PHE A 259 5.07 -20.76 9.69
C PHE A 259 5.15 -19.75 10.85
N GLU A 260 6.35 -19.34 11.26
CA GLU A 260 6.53 -18.37 12.34
C GLU A 260 5.87 -17.01 12.02
N GLN A 261 5.81 -16.62 10.75
CA GLN A 261 5.18 -15.38 10.31
C GLN A 261 3.69 -15.32 10.66
N ILE A 262 2.97 -16.44 10.49
CA ILE A 262 1.55 -16.55 10.84
C ILE A 262 1.35 -16.37 12.35
N ILE A 263 2.20 -17.03 13.15
CA ILE A 263 2.13 -16.98 14.62
C ILE A 263 2.42 -15.56 15.10
N ASN A 264 3.49 -14.95 14.58
CA ASN A 264 3.91 -13.60 14.94
C ASN A 264 2.84 -12.56 14.56
N GLN A 265 2.27 -12.66 13.36
CA GLN A 265 1.19 -11.78 12.92
C GLN A 265 -0.06 -11.96 13.78
N TYR A 266 -0.50 -13.20 14.04
CA TYR A 266 -1.68 -13.44 14.86
C TYR A 266 -1.52 -12.89 16.29
N GLN A 267 -0.37 -13.16 16.92
CA GLN A 267 -0.08 -12.65 18.26
C GLN A 267 -0.02 -11.13 18.28
N TRP A 268 0.62 -10.52 17.28
CA TRP A 268 0.67 -9.06 17.15
C TRP A 268 -0.72 -8.47 16.95
N LEU A 269 -1.54 -9.03 16.05
CA LEU A 269 -2.92 -8.60 15.81
C LEU A 269 -3.77 -8.67 17.09
N GLU A 270 -3.66 -9.76 17.85
CA GLU A 270 -4.38 -9.87 19.12
C GLU A 270 -3.95 -8.80 20.13
N GLN A 271 -2.64 -8.52 20.25
CA GLN A 271 -2.16 -7.47 21.14
C GLN A 271 -2.58 -6.06 20.69
N ASP A 272 -2.54 -5.80 19.38
CA ASP A 272 -2.96 -4.53 18.80
C ASP A 272 -4.46 -4.28 19.00
N LEU A 273 -5.30 -5.31 18.80
CA LEU A 273 -6.73 -5.26 19.07
C LEU A 273 -7.06 -5.10 20.55
N ILE A 274 -6.29 -5.73 21.45
CA ILE A 274 -6.40 -5.50 22.91
C ILE A 274 -6.07 -4.04 23.24
N GLU A 275 -5.02 -3.48 22.65
CA GLU A 275 -4.63 -2.09 22.85
C GLU A 275 -5.70 -1.13 22.33
N ALA A 276 -6.19 -1.34 21.11
CA ALA A 276 -7.22 -0.52 20.47
C ALA A 276 -8.54 -0.54 21.26
N ASN A 277 -8.86 -1.66 21.92
CA ASN A 277 -10.06 -1.80 22.74
C ASN A 277 -9.92 -1.28 24.18
N LYS A 278 -8.76 -0.77 24.60
CA LYS A 278 -8.67 -0.05 25.88
C LYS A 278 -9.66 1.12 25.89
N PRO A 279 -10.39 1.37 27.00
CA PRO A 279 -11.44 2.38 27.03
C PRO A 279 -11.01 3.75 26.52
N GLU A 280 -9.80 4.19 26.85
CA GLU A 280 -9.21 5.46 26.41
C GLU A 280 -8.90 5.51 24.91
N ASN A 281 -8.47 4.40 24.31
CA ASN A 281 -8.13 4.31 22.89
C ASN A 281 -9.41 4.16 22.05
N ARG A 282 -10.31 3.25 22.43
CA ARG A 282 -11.59 3.04 21.73
C ARG A 282 -12.49 4.27 21.78
N ALA A 283 -12.38 5.10 22.83
CA ALA A 283 -13.09 6.39 22.90
C ALA A 283 -12.54 7.43 21.91
N ARG A 284 -11.24 7.37 21.56
CA ARG A 284 -10.60 8.27 20.59
C ARG A 284 -10.71 7.76 19.16
N GLN A 285 -10.50 6.45 18.96
CA GLN A 285 -10.59 5.71 17.70
C GLN A 285 -11.66 4.62 17.82
N PRO A 286 -12.95 4.99 17.80
CA PRO A 286 -14.03 4.04 17.89
C PRO A 286 -14.13 3.13 16.67
N TRP A 287 -13.71 3.54 15.48
CA TRP A 287 -13.68 2.66 14.31
C TRP A 287 -12.41 1.81 14.31
N ILE A 288 -12.53 0.48 14.29
CA ILE A 288 -11.44 -0.43 13.93
C ILE A 288 -11.72 -0.94 12.52
N ILE A 289 -10.78 -0.66 11.61
CA ILE A 289 -10.87 -0.98 10.18
C ILE A 289 -9.65 -1.82 9.80
N THR A 290 -9.86 -2.92 9.10
CA THR A 290 -8.77 -3.75 8.59
C THR A 290 -8.66 -3.65 7.07
N MET A 291 -7.44 -3.84 6.55
CA MET A 291 -7.17 -4.04 5.13
C MET A 291 -6.19 -5.20 4.96
N ALA A 292 -6.54 -6.14 4.08
CA ALA A 292 -5.64 -7.19 3.61
C ALA A 292 -6.13 -7.72 2.26
N HIS A 293 -5.28 -8.43 1.54
CA HIS A 293 -5.52 -8.72 0.13
C HIS A 293 -6.62 -9.77 -0.11
N LYS A 294 -6.38 -11.06 0.23
CA LYS A 294 -7.34 -12.14 -0.05
C LYS A 294 -8.58 -12.12 0.87
N PRO A 295 -9.81 -12.14 0.33
CA PRO A 295 -11.04 -12.01 1.12
C PRO A 295 -11.38 -13.25 1.96
N MET A 296 -12.05 -13.03 3.11
CA MET A 296 -12.69 -14.12 3.86
C MET A 296 -14.00 -14.61 3.23
N TYR A 297 -14.65 -13.74 2.46
CA TYR A 297 -15.95 -13.94 1.82
C TYR A 297 -15.98 -13.22 0.49
N CYS A 298 -16.42 -13.93 -0.55
CA CYS A 298 -16.64 -13.40 -1.89
C CYS A 298 -17.64 -14.29 -2.64
N SER A 299 -17.94 -13.95 -3.88
CA SER A 299 -18.99 -14.59 -4.69
C SER A 299 -18.63 -14.77 -6.16
N ASN A 300 -17.37 -14.52 -6.51
CA ASN A 300 -16.76 -14.79 -7.81
C ASN A 300 -16.74 -16.30 -8.10
N ASN A 301 -16.62 -16.68 -9.38
CA ASN A 301 -16.79 -18.05 -9.87
C ASN A 301 -15.51 -18.72 -10.41
N ASN A 302 -14.40 -18.01 -10.30
CA ASN A 302 -13.06 -18.33 -10.80
C ASN A 302 -12.24 -19.15 -9.79
N ASP A 303 -12.32 -18.84 -8.48
CA ASP A 303 -11.33 -19.32 -7.52
C ASP A 303 -11.86 -20.13 -6.32
N ASP A 304 -10.98 -20.99 -5.80
CA ASP A 304 -11.24 -21.87 -4.66
C ASP A 304 -11.56 -21.05 -3.39
N GLU A 305 -11.03 -19.84 -3.26
CA GLU A 305 -11.28 -18.90 -2.17
C GLU A 305 -12.76 -18.48 -2.09
N CYS A 306 -13.46 -18.30 -3.22
CA CYS A 306 -14.89 -17.96 -3.27
C CYS A 306 -15.82 -19.18 -3.42
N LEU A 307 -15.28 -20.29 -3.91
CA LEU A 307 -16.06 -21.49 -4.22
C LEU A 307 -16.02 -22.55 -3.12
N SER A 308 -15.01 -22.55 -2.27
CA SER A 308 -14.84 -23.58 -1.25
C SER A 308 -15.90 -23.50 -0.14
N ASN A 309 -16.42 -24.67 0.24
CA ASN A 309 -17.03 -24.81 1.56
C ASN A 309 -15.92 -24.58 2.58
N ASP A 310 -16.12 -23.69 3.55
CA ASP A 310 -15.27 -23.15 4.63
C ASP A 310 -13.85 -23.69 4.87
N GLY A 311 -13.59 -24.99 4.67
CA GLY A 311 -12.32 -25.67 4.92
C GLY A 311 -11.12 -25.32 4.02
N TYR A 312 -11.24 -24.41 3.05
CA TYR A 312 -10.08 -23.91 2.25
C TYR A 312 -9.84 -22.40 2.35
N ILE A 313 -10.65 -21.67 3.12
CA ILE A 313 -10.40 -20.24 3.38
C ILE A 313 -9.53 -20.13 4.64
N TYR A 314 -8.21 -20.23 4.46
CA TYR A 314 -7.24 -20.31 5.58
C TYR A 314 -7.20 -19.04 6.43
N VAL A 315 -7.42 -17.87 5.83
CA VAL A 315 -7.50 -16.58 6.54
C VAL A 315 -8.66 -16.59 7.54
N ARG A 316 -9.82 -17.12 7.12
CA ARG A 316 -11.03 -17.20 7.94
C ARG A 316 -10.94 -18.28 9.01
N THR A 317 -10.59 -19.50 8.61
CA THR A 317 -10.69 -20.71 9.45
C THR A 317 -9.39 -21.13 10.12
N GLY A 318 -8.27 -20.55 9.70
CA GLY A 318 -6.93 -20.88 10.18
C GLY A 318 -6.25 -21.98 9.38
N LEU A 319 -5.06 -22.37 9.83
CA LEU A 319 -4.22 -23.36 9.17
C LEU A 319 -4.92 -24.73 9.05
N PRO A 320 -4.76 -25.44 7.92
CA PRO A 320 -5.35 -26.76 7.74
C PRO A 320 -4.86 -27.74 8.81
N PHE A 321 -5.69 -28.72 9.15
CA PHE A 321 -5.46 -29.79 10.15
C PHE A 321 -5.40 -29.38 11.62
N ILE A 322 -4.92 -28.17 11.95
CA ILE A 322 -4.86 -27.67 13.34
C ILE A 322 -5.96 -26.66 13.67
N GLN A 323 -6.60 -26.04 12.66
CA GLN A 323 -7.66 -25.04 12.81
C GLN A 323 -7.29 -23.93 13.79
N ALA A 324 -6.04 -23.47 13.70
CA ALA A 324 -5.46 -22.44 14.56
C ALA A 324 -5.15 -21.19 13.74
N TYR A 325 -5.14 -20.05 14.43
CA TYR A 325 -4.79 -18.74 13.86
C TYR A 325 -5.77 -18.21 12.79
N GLY A 326 -7.02 -18.67 12.78
CA GLY A 326 -8.08 -18.08 11.95
C GLY A 326 -8.49 -16.70 12.47
N LEU A 327 -8.67 -15.74 11.56
CA LEU A 327 -8.81 -14.33 11.91
C LEU A 327 -10.26 -13.88 12.13
N GLU A 328 -11.25 -14.58 11.57
CA GLU A 328 -12.65 -14.16 11.68
C GLU A 328 -13.13 -14.10 13.13
N LYS A 329 -12.85 -15.15 13.90
CA LYS A 329 -13.20 -15.18 15.33
C LYS A 329 -12.48 -14.08 16.09
N LEU A 330 -11.21 -13.84 15.79
CA LEU A 330 -10.40 -12.81 16.44
C LEU A 330 -11.01 -11.42 16.19
N PHE A 331 -11.27 -11.09 14.93
CA PHE A 331 -11.83 -9.79 14.53
C PHE A 331 -13.22 -9.55 15.09
N ALA A 332 -14.09 -10.56 15.07
CA ALA A 332 -15.41 -10.45 15.66
C ALA A 332 -15.34 -10.35 17.21
N GLN A 333 -14.43 -11.07 17.87
CA GLN A 333 -14.25 -10.98 19.33
C GLN A 333 -13.82 -9.58 19.78
N TYR A 334 -12.99 -8.89 19.00
CA TYR A 334 -12.51 -7.54 19.32
C TYR A 334 -13.32 -6.41 18.65
N GLY A 335 -14.42 -6.75 17.98
CA GLY A 335 -15.34 -5.76 17.42
C GLY A 335 -14.78 -4.97 16.24
N VAL A 336 -14.03 -5.61 15.34
CA VAL A 336 -13.66 -5.00 14.05
C VAL A 336 -14.95 -4.61 13.31
N ASP A 337 -14.99 -3.37 12.81
CA ASP A 337 -16.21 -2.75 12.28
C ASP A 337 -16.33 -2.95 10.76
N LEU A 338 -15.22 -2.80 10.04
CA LEU A 338 -15.15 -2.82 8.58
C LEU A 338 -13.86 -3.48 8.12
N GLU A 339 -13.95 -4.38 7.15
CA GLU A 339 -12.83 -5.15 6.62
C GLU A 339 -12.76 -4.99 5.10
N PHE A 340 -11.66 -4.43 4.62
CA PHE A 340 -11.39 -4.26 3.19
C PHE A 340 -10.55 -5.40 2.66
N TRP A 341 -10.97 -5.87 1.49
CA TRP A 341 -10.35 -6.94 0.72
C TRP A 341 -10.21 -6.52 -0.73
N ALA A 342 -9.39 -7.26 -1.46
CA ALA A 342 -9.14 -7.09 -2.87
C ALA A 342 -9.02 -8.50 -3.50
N HIS A 343 -8.02 -8.75 -4.33
CA HIS A 343 -7.70 -10.04 -4.97
C HIS A 343 -8.70 -10.47 -6.03
N GLU A 344 -9.98 -10.48 -5.67
CA GLU A 344 -11.05 -10.64 -6.65
C GLU A 344 -11.18 -9.34 -7.43
N HIS A 345 -11.00 -9.41 -8.75
CA HIS A 345 -11.02 -8.29 -9.68
C HIS A 345 -12.43 -7.76 -9.95
N SER A 346 -13.10 -7.37 -8.87
CA SER A 346 -14.48 -6.91 -8.84
C SER A 346 -14.75 -6.03 -7.61
N TYR A 347 -15.93 -5.42 -7.57
CA TYR A 347 -16.47 -4.78 -6.38
C TYR A 347 -17.60 -5.62 -5.79
N GLU A 348 -17.49 -6.00 -4.51
CA GLU A 348 -18.57 -6.63 -3.77
C GLU A 348 -18.74 -5.99 -2.39
N ARG A 349 -19.95 -5.52 -2.09
CA ARG A 349 -20.36 -5.15 -0.74
C ARG A 349 -21.18 -6.28 -0.14
N LEU A 350 -20.78 -6.72 1.04
CA LEU A 350 -21.47 -7.79 1.76
C LEU A 350 -22.44 -7.23 2.80
N TRP A 351 -23.44 -8.03 3.15
CA TRP A 351 -24.18 -7.86 4.40
C TRP A 351 -23.26 -8.17 5.58
N PRO A 352 -23.53 -7.63 6.79
CA PRO A 352 -22.81 -8.04 7.99
C PRO A 352 -22.85 -9.57 8.13
N VAL A 353 -21.69 -10.19 8.20
CA VAL A 353 -21.57 -11.66 8.12
C VAL A 353 -20.58 -12.14 9.15
N TYR A 354 -20.93 -13.23 9.82
CA TYR A 354 -20.03 -13.95 10.70
C TYR A 354 -20.36 -15.43 10.65
N ASN A 355 -19.33 -16.26 10.50
CA ASN A 355 -19.44 -17.72 10.41
C ASN A 355 -20.49 -18.14 9.36
N THR A 356 -20.39 -17.58 8.15
CA THR A 356 -21.32 -17.75 7.01
C THR A 356 -22.77 -17.34 7.25
N THR A 357 -23.07 -16.74 8.41
CA THR A 357 -24.42 -16.33 8.80
C THR A 357 -24.56 -14.82 8.62
N VAL A 358 -25.59 -14.41 7.89
CA VAL A 358 -25.89 -12.98 7.68
C VAL A 358 -26.66 -12.42 8.88
N TYR A 359 -26.11 -11.38 9.49
CA TYR A 359 -26.70 -10.65 10.61
C TYR A 359 -27.42 -9.41 10.06
N ASN A 360 -28.70 -9.59 9.73
CA ASN A 360 -29.57 -8.62 9.04
C ASN A 360 -29.19 -8.43 7.56
N GLY A 361 -30.06 -8.89 6.65
CA GLY A 361 -29.88 -8.81 5.18
C GLY A 361 -30.74 -7.74 4.51
N THR A 362 -30.98 -6.61 5.18
CA THR A 362 -31.83 -5.51 4.69
C THR A 362 -31.07 -4.19 4.66
N LYS A 363 -31.62 -3.14 4.04
CA LYS A 363 -30.94 -1.82 4.00
C LYS A 363 -30.60 -1.23 5.37
N GLY A 364 -31.33 -1.62 6.43
CA GLY A 364 -31.03 -1.23 7.81
C GLY A 364 -29.89 -2.02 8.46
N ALA A 365 -29.29 -2.98 7.76
CA ALA A 365 -28.24 -3.86 8.28
C ALA A 365 -26.97 -3.13 8.68
N TYR A 366 -26.70 -1.96 8.08
CA TYR A 366 -25.52 -1.16 8.36
C TYR A 366 -25.73 -0.13 9.47
N ILE A 367 -26.85 -0.21 10.20
CA ILE A 367 -27.12 0.58 11.40
C ILE A 367 -27.00 -0.36 12.60
N ASP A 368 -25.98 -0.14 13.42
CA ASP A 368 -25.59 -1.02 14.53
C ASP A 368 -25.52 -2.50 14.10
N PRO A 369 -24.69 -2.84 13.08
CA PRO A 369 -24.54 -4.22 12.64
C PRO A 369 -24.03 -5.10 13.79
N ASP A 370 -24.60 -6.30 13.89
CA ASP A 370 -24.22 -7.32 14.87
C ASP A 370 -23.07 -8.22 14.38
N ALA A 371 -22.44 -7.91 13.24
CA ALA A 371 -21.26 -8.61 12.71
C ALA A 371 -20.38 -7.64 11.90
N PRO A 372 -19.10 -7.97 11.63
CA PRO A 372 -18.25 -7.17 10.75
C PRO A 372 -18.84 -6.99 9.35
N VAL A 373 -18.57 -5.85 8.73
CA VAL A 373 -18.90 -5.58 7.32
C VAL A 373 -17.67 -5.82 6.45
N HIS A 374 -17.84 -6.53 5.35
CA HIS A 374 -16.77 -6.82 4.40
C HIS A 374 -17.02 -6.09 3.07
N ILE A 375 -15.96 -5.51 2.51
CA ILE A 375 -15.96 -4.88 1.18
C ILE A 375 -14.80 -5.46 0.37
N VAL A 376 -15.10 -6.01 -0.80
CA VAL A 376 -14.12 -6.36 -1.83
C VAL A 376 -14.03 -5.19 -2.81
N THR A 377 -12.83 -4.65 -3.02
CA THR A 377 -12.56 -3.51 -3.91
C THR A 377 -11.29 -3.74 -4.74
N GLY A 378 -11.19 -4.91 -5.37
CA GLY A 378 -10.03 -5.33 -6.16
C GLY A 378 -10.13 -5.03 -7.65
N SER A 379 -10.98 -4.09 -8.10
CA SER A 379 -11.15 -3.78 -9.53
C SER A 379 -10.49 -2.48 -9.97
N ALA A 380 -9.37 -2.07 -9.40
CA ALA A 380 -8.74 -0.82 -9.82
C ALA A 380 -8.15 -0.88 -11.24
N GLY A 381 -7.76 -2.07 -11.70
CA GLY A 381 -7.15 -2.27 -13.01
C GLY A 381 -6.66 -3.71 -13.21
N CYS A 382 -5.38 -3.84 -13.52
CA CYS A 382 -4.61 -5.04 -13.83
C CYS A 382 -4.78 -5.71 -15.18
N ASP A 383 -3.73 -6.38 -15.63
CA ASP A 383 -3.66 -7.09 -16.90
C ASP A 383 -4.41 -8.44 -16.90
N GLU A 384 -4.80 -8.93 -15.73
CA GLU A 384 -5.65 -10.13 -15.59
C GLU A 384 -7.15 -9.85 -15.82
N HIS A 385 -7.56 -8.58 -15.86
CA HIS A 385 -8.93 -8.11 -16.08
C HIS A 385 -9.94 -8.57 -15.01
N HIS A 386 -11.24 -8.39 -15.24
CA HIS A 386 -12.27 -8.66 -14.24
C HIS A 386 -12.54 -10.14 -13.97
N ASP A 387 -12.89 -10.42 -12.72
CA ASP A 387 -13.36 -11.72 -12.31
C ASP A 387 -14.88 -11.85 -12.44
N PRO A 388 -15.39 -12.91 -13.10
CA PRO A 388 -16.81 -13.08 -13.29
C PRO A 388 -17.52 -13.54 -12.01
N PHE A 389 -18.64 -12.90 -11.70
CA PHE A 389 -19.51 -13.34 -10.61
C PHE A 389 -20.20 -14.67 -10.90
N GLY A 390 -20.41 -15.45 -9.83
CA GLY A 390 -21.22 -16.66 -9.85
C GLY A 390 -22.68 -16.40 -9.51
N VAL A 391 -23.32 -17.40 -8.90
CA VAL A 391 -24.63 -17.20 -8.25
C VAL A 391 -24.40 -16.37 -7.00
N PRO A 392 -25.12 -15.24 -6.80
CA PRO A 392 -24.99 -14.43 -5.60
C PRO A 392 -25.12 -15.27 -4.34
N ARG A 393 -24.18 -15.09 -3.41
CA ARG A 393 -24.17 -15.80 -2.13
C ARG A 393 -25.13 -15.11 -1.15
N PRO A 394 -25.57 -15.78 -0.07
CA PRO A 394 -26.50 -15.17 0.90
C PRO A 394 -25.99 -13.86 1.51
N TRP A 395 -24.67 -13.71 1.64
CA TRP A 395 -24.01 -12.51 2.17
C TRP A 395 -23.82 -11.39 1.13
N THR A 396 -24.09 -11.63 -0.14
CA THR A 396 -23.96 -10.60 -1.18
C THR A 396 -25.05 -9.53 -1.02
N ALA A 397 -24.66 -8.27 -0.79
CA ALA A 397 -25.57 -7.13 -0.77
C ALA A 397 -25.57 -6.36 -2.09
N PHE A 398 -24.40 -6.21 -2.71
CA PHE A 398 -24.23 -5.58 -4.01
C PHE A 398 -22.94 -6.10 -4.69
N GLN A 399 -22.97 -6.19 -6.01
CA GLN A 399 -21.87 -6.65 -6.87
C GLN A 399 -21.76 -5.74 -8.09
N ASN A 400 -20.54 -5.43 -8.52
CA ASN A 400 -20.27 -4.71 -9.76
C ASN A 400 -18.91 -5.12 -10.35
N ASN A 401 -18.87 -5.28 -11.67
CA ASN A 401 -17.68 -5.69 -12.43
C ASN A 401 -17.09 -4.52 -13.23
N ASP A 402 -17.38 -3.28 -12.87
CA ASP A 402 -16.72 -2.15 -13.50
C ASP A 402 -15.32 -1.99 -12.88
N TYR A 403 -14.37 -1.47 -13.65
CA TYR A 403 -13.16 -0.93 -13.04
C TYR A 403 -13.49 0.27 -12.16
N GLY A 404 -12.78 0.40 -11.05
CA GLY A 404 -12.97 1.52 -10.14
C GLY A 404 -12.38 1.31 -8.75
N TYR A 405 -12.74 2.19 -7.83
CA TYR A 405 -12.20 2.22 -6.48
C TYR A 405 -13.24 2.74 -5.48
N THR A 406 -13.03 2.41 -4.20
CA THR A 406 -13.88 2.89 -3.11
C THR A 406 -13.36 4.22 -2.57
N ARG A 407 -14.24 5.22 -2.39
CA ARG A 407 -13.97 6.37 -1.53
C ARG A 407 -14.58 6.14 -0.15
N MET A 408 -13.78 6.36 0.90
CA MET A 408 -14.21 6.23 2.29
C MET A 408 -14.08 7.56 3.02
N ASN A 409 -15.16 7.97 3.69
CA ASN A 409 -15.21 9.15 4.54
C ASN A 409 -15.58 8.74 5.98
N VAL A 410 -14.63 8.83 6.90
CA VAL A 410 -14.87 8.64 8.34
C VAL A 410 -15.25 9.98 8.93
N TYR A 411 -16.54 10.23 9.16
CA TYR A 411 -17.04 11.56 9.56
C TYR A 411 -16.83 11.86 11.04
N ASN A 412 -17.09 10.87 11.90
CA ASN A 412 -17.02 11.00 13.35
C ASN A 412 -17.06 9.61 14.00
N ALA A 413 -17.16 9.59 15.33
CA ALA A 413 -17.24 8.40 16.16
C ALA A 413 -18.39 7.42 15.88
N SER A 414 -19.33 7.75 15.00
CA SER A 414 -20.55 6.96 14.78
C SER A 414 -21.00 6.85 13.33
N HIS A 415 -20.49 7.68 12.42
CA HIS A 415 -20.86 7.68 11.01
C HIS A 415 -19.64 7.57 10.10
N LEU A 416 -19.67 6.57 9.23
CA LEU A 416 -18.73 6.35 8.15
C LEU A 416 -19.54 6.17 6.85
N TYR A 417 -19.05 6.74 5.76
CA TYR A 417 -19.67 6.63 4.44
C TYR A 417 -18.70 6.03 3.42
N LEU A 418 -19.21 5.12 2.60
CA LEU A 418 -18.49 4.51 1.49
C LEU A 418 -19.24 4.79 0.19
N GLU A 419 -18.49 5.00 -0.89
CA GLU A 419 -19.02 4.98 -2.25
C GLU A 419 -18.05 4.27 -3.19
N GLN A 420 -18.58 3.44 -4.09
CA GLN A 420 -17.82 2.83 -5.17
C GLN A 420 -17.93 3.72 -6.41
N VAL A 421 -16.79 4.18 -6.89
CA VAL A 421 -16.67 4.93 -8.15
C VAL A 421 -16.41 3.95 -9.28
N SER A 422 -17.11 4.10 -10.40
CA SER A 422 -16.87 3.32 -11.62
C SER A 422 -16.13 4.18 -12.65
N ASP A 423 -14.96 3.72 -13.07
CA ASP A 423 -14.18 4.33 -14.15
C ASP A 423 -14.77 4.00 -15.53
N ASP A 424 -15.37 2.82 -15.70
CA ASP A 424 -16.08 2.45 -16.93
C ASP A 424 -17.29 3.34 -17.20
N GLN A 425 -17.90 3.90 -16.15
CA GLN A 425 -19.00 4.86 -16.23
C GLN A 425 -18.54 6.31 -16.02
N GLY A 426 -17.25 6.61 -16.23
CA GLY A 426 -16.71 7.96 -16.24
C GLY A 426 -16.71 8.65 -14.87
N GLY A 427 -16.44 7.90 -13.80
CA GLY A 427 -16.37 8.40 -12.43
C GLY A 427 -17.73 8.44 -11.72
N LYS A 428 -18.73 7.71 -12.20
CA LYS A 428 -20.05 7.65 -11.59
C LYS A 428 -20.02 6.79 -10.33
N VAL A 429 -20.68 7.24 -9.27
CA VAL A 429 -20.94 6.42 -8.09
C VAL A 429 -21.97 5.33 -8.42
N VAL A 430 -21.55 4.06 -8.35
CA VAL A 430 -22.39 2.89 -8.67
C VAL A 430 -22.98 2.21 -7.44
N ASP A 431 -22.34 2.37 -6.29
CA ASP A 431 -22.85 1.94 -5.00
C ASP A 431 -22.46 2.89 -3.88
N SER A 432 -23.23 2.92 -2.80
CA SER A 432 -22.92 3.69 -1.61
C SER A 432 -23.56 3.10 -0.37
N MET A 433 -22.91 3.28 0.79
CA MET A 433 -23.46 2.90 2.08
C MET A 433 -23.03 3.84 3.20
N TRP A 434 -23.94 4.03 4.15
CA TRP A 434 -23.60 4.53 5.48
C TRP A 434 -23.40 3.33 6.40
N LEU A 435 -22.27 3.31 7.11
CA LEU A 435 -22.05 2.46 8.28
C LEU A 435 -22.25 3.34 9.52
N ILE A 436 -23.26 3.01 10.32
CA ILE A 436 -23.61 3.77 11.51
C ILE A 436 -23.48 2.86 12.72
N LYS A 437 -22.65 3.25 13.70
CA LYS A 437 -22.54 2.55 14.98
C LYS A 437 -22.71 3.53 16.15
N SER A 438 -23.70 3.25 16.99
CA SER A 438 -23.97 3.98 18.24
C SER A 438 -23.12 3.45 19.40
N LYS A 439 -22.73 2.17 19.34
CA LYS A 439 -21.82 1.52 20.30
C LYS A 439 -20.78 0.69 19.56
N HIS A 440 -19.51 0.90 19.89
CA HIS A 440 -18.39 0.09 19.42
C HIS A 440 -17.95 -0.89 20.52
N GLY A 441 -17.37 -2.02 20.10
CA GLY A 441 -16.88 -3.06 21.00
C GLY A 441 -17.16 -4.47 20.48
N PRO A 442 -16.83 -5.50 21.27
CA PRO A 442 -17.12 -6.90 20.95
C PRO A 442 -18.58 -7.14 20.55
N TYR A 443 -18.81 -8.04 19.60
CA TYR A 443 -20.17 -8.42 19.21
C TYR A 443 -20.86 -9.27 20.29
N SER A 444 -22.19 -9.18 20.35
CA SER A 444 -23.02 -9.71 21.45
C SER A 444 -22.90 -11.21 21.70
N TYR A 445 -22.48 -12.00 20.71
CA TYR A 445 -22.24 -13.44 20.87
C TYR A 445 -20.87 -13.78 21.50
N PHE A 446 -20.09 -12.78 21.88
CA PHE A 446 -18.87 -12.89 22.68
C PHE A 446 -18.93 -12.15 24.04
N GLU A 447 -20.01 -11.42 24.33
CA GLU A 447 -20.21 -10.72 25.63
C GLU A 447 -20.48 -11.68 26.80
#